data_AF-A0A356APE2-F1
#
_entry.id   AF-A0A356APE2-F1
#
_cell.length_a   1.000
_cell.length_b   1.000
_cell.length_c   1.000
_cell.angle_alpha   90.00
_cell.angle_beta   90.00
_cell.angle_gamma   90.00
#
_symmetry.space_group_name_H-M   'P 1'
#
loop_
_entity.id
_entity.type
_entity.pdbx_description
1 polymer ?
#
loop_
_entity_poly.entity_id
_entity_poly.type
_entity_poly.pdbx_seq_one_letter_code
_entity_poly.pdbx_strand_id
1 'polypeptide(L)'
;MPAEKLFDIALQYKKTKLWKRLSDTALFAFRLSNGEIGYCSVMGDLGEHIALALYFGRDGLDSYRRIYKAQDSLSELHMHEIMFSQDCVQCSFENKEELSPLEIEEAQRYAKAHGIAYRGRKAFPQFKRYRPARYPWFLRDETDEQFLYEALSAALEVAERLGTTGKSKLGFSDGAPYRRKVP
;
A
#
# COMPACT_ATOMS: atom_id res chain seq x y z
N MET A 1 3.44 13.93 -12.70
CA MET A 1 4.52 13.35 -11.89
C MET A 1 4.09 13.41 -10.45
N PRO A 2 4.33 12.36 -9.65
CA PRO A 2 4.00 12.37 -8.23
C PRO A 2 4.81 13.45 -7.51
N ALA A 3 4.23 14.08 -6.50
CA ALA A 3 4.94 15.08 -5.70
C ALA A 3 6.20 14.49 -5.04
N GLU A 4 7.30 15.27 -4.96
CA GLU A 4 8.57 14.80 -4.37
C GLU A 4 8.41 14.28 -2.94
N LYS A 5 7.52 14.92 -2.15
CA LYS A 5 7.16 14.49 -0.79
C LYS A 5 6.72 13.03 -0.70
N LEU A 6 6.15 12.49 -1.78
CA LEU A 6 5.66 11.12 -1.85
C LEU A 6 6.82 10.13 -2.00
N PHE A 7 7.86 10.49 -2.77
CA PHE A 7 9.09 9.72 -2.83
C PHE A 7 9.84 9.75 -1.49
N ASP A 8 9.93 10.92 -0.84
CA ASP A 8 10.57 11.07 0.47
C ASP A 8 9.96 10.11 1.50
N ILE A 9 8.64 10.15 1.64
CA ILE A 9 7.94 9.36 2.64
C ILE A 9 7.90 7.87 2.28
N ALA A 10 7.82 7.52 0.99
CA ALA A 10 7.92 6.14 0.55
C ALA A 10 9.28 5.53 0.95
N LEU A 11 10.38 6.26 0.73
CA LEU A 11 11.71 5.79 1.10
C LEU A 11 11.89 5.70 2.62
N GLN A 12 11.27 6.58 3.40
CA GLN A 12 11.22 6.44 4.86
C GLN A 12 10.43 5.19 5.27
N TYR A 13 9.23 4.99 4.71
CA TYR A 13 8.42 3.80 4.97
C TYR A 13 9.18 2.52 4.66
N LYS A 14 9.90 2.47 3.53
CA LYS A 14 10.72 1.31 3.15
C LYS A 14 11.74 0.92 4.23
N LYS A 15 12.37 1.91 4.88
CA LYS A 15 13.40 1.66 5.90
C LYS A 15 12.81 0.97 7.13
N THR A 16 11.54 1.19 7.44
CA THR A 16 10.86 0.59 8.60
C THR A 16 10.75 -0.94 8.50
N LYS A 17 10.68 -1.48 7.27
CA LYS A 17 10.39 -2.89 7.02
C LYS A 17 9.13 -3.37 7.74
N LEU A 18 8.09 -2.52 7.81
CA LEU A 18 6.86 -2.81 8.55
C LEU A 18 6.22 -4.15 8.18
N TRP A 19 6.32 -4.55 6.90
CA TRP A 19 5.86 -5.84 6.38
C TRP A 19 6.54 -7.07 7.02
N LYS A 20 7.69 -6.91 7.68
CA LYS A 20 8.29 -8.00 8.48
C LYS A 20 7.62 -8.20 9.83
N ARG A 21 6.77 -7.24 10.22
CA ARG A 21 6.08 -7.21 11.50
C ARG A 21 4.59 -7.40 11.30
N LEU A 22 3.99 -6.89 10.23
CA LEU A 22 2.58 -7.04 9.92
C LEU A 22 2.41 -7.85 8.64
N SER A 23 1.40 -8.72 8.61
CA SER A 23 0.93 -9.38 7.39
C SER A 23 -0.10 -8.50 6.67
N ASP A 24 -0.37 -8.85 5.42
CA ASP A 24 -1.40 -8.25 4.55
C ASP A 24 -2.84 -8.39 5.09
N THR A 25 -3.03 -9.31 6.03
CA THR A 25 -4.26 -9.54 6.79
C THR A 25 -4.38 -8.67 8.05
N ALA A 26 -3.32 -7.99 8.46
CA ALA A 26 -3.29 -7.10 9.62
C ALA A 26 -3.49 -5.63 9.19
N LEU A 27 -4.74 -5.29 8.84
CA LEU A 27 -5.11 -3.92 8.52
C LEU A 27 -4.92 -2.99 9.73
N PHE A 28 -4.45 -1.78 9.48
CA PHE A 28 -4.65 -0.66 10.41
C PHE A 28 -5.54 0.40 9.77
N ALA A 29 -6.24 1.17 10.60
CA ALA A 29 -7.14 2.22 10.14
C ALA A 29 -6.83 3.55 10.81
N PHE A 30 -7.05 4.64 10.09
CA PHE A 30 -6.89 6.00 10.59
C PHE A 30 -7.87 6.93 9.89
N ARG A 31 -8.08 8.13 10.44
CA ARG A 31 -8.95 9.13 9.84
C ARG A 31 -8.15 9.97 8.84
N LEU A 32 -8.62 10.02 7.61
CA LEU A 32 -8.07 10.85 6.54
C LEU A 32 -8.45 12.32 6.74
N SER A 33 -7.73 13.21 6.05
CA SER A 33 -7.99 14.65 6.06
C SER A 33 -9.40 15.04 5.59
N ASN A 34 -10.05 14.22 4.76
CA ASN A 34 -11.44 14.42 4.32
C ASN A 34 -12.48 13.94 5.34
N GLY A 35 -12.06 13.36 6.47
CA GLY A 35 -12.94 12.84 7.52
C GLY A 35 -13.33 11.37 7.37
N GLU A 36 -13.05 10.74 6.22
CA GLU A 36 -13.29 9.30 6.04
C GLU A 36 -12.27 8.44 6.80
N ILE A 37 -12.60 7.16 6.95
CA ILE A 37 -11.65 6.18 7.47
C ILE A 37 -10.88 5.55 6.31
N GLY A 38 -9.55 5.66 6.39
CA GLY A 38 -8.63 4.94 5.53
C GLY A 38 -8.24 3.60 6.16
N TYR A 39 -8.23 2.53 5.37
CA TYR A 39 -7.80 1.19 5.78
C TYR A 39 -6.54 0.79 5.03
N CYS A 40 -5.45 0.56 5.75
CA CYS A 40 -4.16 0.24 5.16
C CYS A 40 -3.84 -1.25 5.27
N SER A 41 -3.51 -1.86 4.13
CA SER A 41 -2.91 -3.19 4.05
C SER A 41 -1.39 -3.09 3.88
N VAL A 42 -0.66 -3.73 4.78
CA VAL A 42 0.81 -3.83 4.75
C VAL A 42 1.19 -5.16 4.10
N MET A 43 1.69 -5.12 2.87
CA MET A 43 2.01 -6.31 2.09
C MET A 43 3.52 -6.59 2.04
N GLY A 44 3.86 -7.87 1.88
CA GLY A 44 5.23 -8.30 1.61
C GLY A 44 5.90 -9.05 2.74
N ASP A 45 5.14 -9.66 3.66
CA ASP A 45 5.66 -10.53 4.71
C ASP A 45 6.49 -11.71 4.14
N LEU A 46 6.10 -12.24 2.97
CA LEU A 46 6.87 -13.22 2.19
C LEU A 46 7.93 -12.60 1.26
N GLY A 47 7.98 -11.27 1.16
CA GLY A 47 8.97 -10.53 0.36
C GLY A 47 8.73 -10.48 -1.14
N GLU A 48 7.63 -11.06 -1.64
CA GLU A 48 7.27 -11.10 -3.06
C GLU A 48 6.76 -9.73 -3.56
N HIS A 49 5.78 -9.17 -2.85
CA HIS A 49 5.15 -7.88 -3.16
C HIS A 49 5.21 -6.95 -1.96
N ILE A 50 6.24 -6.09 -1.90
CA ILE A 50 6.42 -5.15 -0.79
C ILE A 50 5.64 -3.88 -1.10
N ALA A 51 4.52 -3.67 -0.41
CA ALA A 51 3.63 -2.56 -0.68
C ALA A 51 2.85 -2.08 0.55
N LEU A 52 2.32 -0.86 0.45
CA LEU A 52 1.27 -0.33 1.30
C LEU A 52 0.11 0.06 0.37
N ALA A 53 -1.06 -0.54 0.57
CA ALA A 53 -2.29 -0.12 -0.09
C ALA A 53 -3.21 0.58 0.91
N LEU A 54 -3.77 1.72 0.51
CA LEU A 54 -4.83 2.42 1.21
C LEU A 54 -6.16 2.21 0.47
N TYR A 55 -7.10 1.62 1.18
CA TYR A 55 -8.50 1.48 0.79
C TYR A 55 -9.31 2.56 1.51
N PHE A 56 -9.86 3.51 0.77
CA PHE A 56 -10.59 4.67 1.33
C PHE A 56 -12.08 4.32 1.52
N GLY A 57 -12.59 4.71 2.69
CA GLY A 57 -14.01 4.61 3.01
C GLY A 57 -14.52 3.18 2.99
N ARG A 58 -15.84 3.06 2.89
CA ARG A 58 -16.52 1.76 2.94
C ARG A 58 -16.30 0.95 1.66
N ASP A 59 -16.34 1.61 0.50
CA ASP A 59 -16.22 0.96 -0.80
C ASP A 59 -14.82 0.37 -1.01
N GLY A 60 -13.78 1.11 -0.61
CA GLY A 60 -12.42 0.59 -0.60
C GLY A 60 -12.29 -0.65 0.28
N LEU A 61 -12.78 -0.59 1.53
CA LEU A 61 -12.71 -1.73 2.45
C LEU A 61 -13.47 -2.95 1.92
N ASP A 62 -14.63 -2.75 1.30
CA ASP A 62 -15.41 -3.84 0.72
C ASP A 62 -14.71 -4.43 -0.51
N SER A 63 -13.98 -3.64 -1.29
CA SER A 63 -13.11 -4.16 -2.36
C SER A 63 -12.00 -5.06 -1.81
N TYR A 64 -11.30 -4.65 -0.74
CA TYR A 64 -10.32 -5.47 -0.05
C TYR A 64 -10.93 -6.80 0.44
N ARG A 65 -12.10 -6.75 1.07
CA ARG A 65 -12.78 -7.94 1.58
C ARG A 65 -13.17 -8.92 0.47
N ARG A 66 -13.51 -8.44 -0.74
CA ARG A 66 -13.80 -9.33 -1.88
C ARG A 66 -12.59 -10.18 -2.25
N ILE A 67 -11.39 -9.60 -2.24
CA ILE A 67 -10.12 -10.31 -2.54
C ILE A 67 -9.91 -11.47 -1.58
N TYR A 68 -10.12 -11.27 -0.27
CA TYR A 68 -9.87 -12.32 0.71
C TYR A 68 -11.02 -13.32 0.87
N LYS A 69 -12.27 -12.94 0.56
CA LYS A 69 -13.39 -13.89 0.50
C LYS A 69 -13.28 -14.86 -0.67
N ALA A 70 -12.60 -14.44 -1.73
CA ALA A 70 -12.42 -15.19 -2.96
C ALA A 70 -11.36 -16.30 -2.90
N GLN A 71 -10.59 -16.39 -1.81
CA GLN A 71 -9.49 -17.37 -1.71
C GLN A 71 -9.95 -18.83 -1.64
N ASP A 72 -11.25 -19.09 -1.40
CA ASP A 72 -11.82 -20.43 -1.44
C ASP A 72 -12.32 -20.77 -2.87
N SER A 73 -11.54 -21.59 -3.60
CA SER A 73 -11.98 -22.37 -4.78
C SER A 73 -12.48 -21.61 -6.02
N LEU A 74 -11.74 -20.59 -6.49
CA LEU A 74 -12.06 -19.89 -7.74
C LEU A 74 -11.20 -20.33 -8.92
N SER A 75 -11.77 -20.24 -10.13
CA SER A 75 -11.03 -20.37 -11.38
C SER A 75 -10.07 -19.19 -11.58
N GLU A 76 -9.03 -19.37 -12.40
CA GLU A 76 -8.06 -18.32 -12.73
C GLU A 76 -8.71 -17.04 -13.27
N LEU A 77 -9.72 -17.17 -14.14
CA LEU A 77 -10.48 -16.03 -14.66
C LEU A 77 -11.19 -15.24 -13.55
N HIS A 78 -11.81 -15.92 -12.58
CA HIS A 78 -12.44 -15.24 -11.45
C HIS A 78 -11.40 -14.58 -10.54
N MET A 79 -10.22 -15.18 -10.35
CA MET A 79 -9.13 -14.53 -9.61
C MET A 79 -8.70 -13.23 -10.30
N HIS A 80 -8.56 -13.22 -11.62
CA HIS A 80 -8.26 -11.99 -12.37
C HIS A 80 -9.35 -10.93 -12.20
N GLU A 81 -10.62 -11.31 -12.33
CA GLU A 81 -11.75 -10.40 -12.14
C GLU A 81 -11.74 -9.76 -10.74
N ILE A 82 -11.47 -10.55 -9.71
CA ILE A 82 -11.38 -10.07 -8.33
C ILE A 82 -10.18 -9.13 -8.14
N MET A 83 -9.04 -9.41 -8.77
CA MET A 83 -7.89 -8.50 -8.75
C MET A 83 -8.20 -7.15 -9.43
N PHE A 84 -9.08 -7.13 -10.43
CA PHE A 84 -9.60 -5.91 -11.05
C PHE A 84 -10.74 -5.24 -10.25
N SER A 85 -11.23 -5.84 -9.16
CA SER A 85 -12.28 -5.26 -8.32
C SER A 85 -11.77 -4.27 -7.26
N GLN A 86 -10.44 -4.12 -7.15
CA GLN A 86 -9.78 -3.28 -6.16
C GLN A 86 -10.11 -1.79 -6.34
N ASP A 87 -10.37 -1.13 -5.21
CA ASP A 87 -10.47 0.32 -5.14
C ASP A 87 -9.52 0.88 -4.07
N CYS A 88 -8.29 1.18 -4.49
CA CYS A 88 -7.23 1.64 -3.60
C CYS A 88 -6.20 2.52 -4.30
N VAL A 89 -5.38 3.19 -3.50
CA VAL A 89 -4.07 3.74 -3.91
C VAL A 89 -2.98 2.90 -3.27
N GLN A 90 -1.86 2.73 -3.97
CA GLN A 90 -0.78 1.87 -3.51
C GLN A 90 0.58 2.53 -3.73
N CYS A 91 1.45 2.39 -2.73
CA CYS A 91 2.89 2.53 -2.86
C CYS A 91 3.50 1.12 -2.79
N SER A 92 4.05 0.62 -3.89
CA SER A 92 4.86 -0.60 -3.90
C SER A 92 6.32 -0.29 -4.16
N PHE A 93 7.19 -1.27 -3.92
CA PHE A 93 8.60 -1.17 -4.26
C PHE A 93 8.98 -2.24 -5.24
N GLU A 94 9.44 -1.85 -6.42
CA GLU A 94 9.65 -2.74 -7.54
C GLU A 94 11.11 -2.81 -7.98
N ASN A 95 11.46 -3.87 -8.71
CA ASN A 95 12.70 -3.91 -9.48
C ASN A 95 12.55 -3.02 -10.71
N LYS A 96 13.65 -2.49 -11.23
CA LYS A 96 13.63 -1.54 -12.35
C LYS A 96 12.88 -2.08 -13.58
N GLU A 97 12.97 -3.39 -13.81
CA GLU A 97 12.38 -4.09 -14.95
C GLU A 97 10.85 -4.19 -14.88
N GLU A 98 10.27 -3.96 -13.70
CA GLU A 98 8.82 -4.01 -13.44
C GLU A 98 8.16 -2.62 -13.58
N LEU A 99 8.95 -1.56 -13.78
CA LEU A 99 8.45 -0.20 -13.98
C LEU A 99 8.32 0.15 -15.45
N SER A 100 7.33 0.99 -15.77
CA SER A 100 7.22 1.61 -17.09
C SER A 100 8.36 2.61 -17.33
N PRO A 101 8.68 2.94 -18.60
CA PRO A 101 9.68 3.96 -18.92
C PRO A 101 9.44 5.30 -18.22
N LEU A 102 8.17 5.70 -18.09
CA LEU A 102 7.78 6.93 -17.40
C LEU A 102 8.09 6.87 -15.90
N GLU A 103 7.75 5.78 -15.22
CA GLU A 103 8.05 5.62 -13.79
C GLU A 103 9.56 5.58 -13.51
N ILE A 104 10.33 4.95 -14.40
CA ILE A 104 11.79 4.96 -14.32
C ILE A 104 12.31 6.40 -14.41
N GLU A 105 11.82 7.17 -15.39
CA GLU A 105 12.21 8.57 -15.57
C GLU A 105 11.85 9.43 -14.35
N GLU A 106 10.64 9.29 -13.81
CA GLU A 106 10.18 10.00 -12.62
C GLU A 106 11.05 9.68 -11.40
N ALA A 107 11.30 8.39 -11.14
CA ALA A 107 12.12 7.95 -10.02
C ALA A 107 13.59 8.39 -10.16
N GLN A 108 14.16 8.33 -11.37
CA GLN A 108 15.53 8.76 -11.66
C GLN A 108 15.71 10.26 -11.53
N ARG A 109 14.73 11.06 -11.99
CA ARG A 109 14.76 12.52 -11.84
C ARG A 109 14.81 12.90 -10.35
N TYR A 110 13.91 12.33 -9.54
CA TYR A 110 13.92 12.53 -8.10
C TYR A 110 15.26 12.08 -7.48
N ALA A 111 15.74 10.88 -7.82
CA ALA A 111 16.99 10.37 -7.27
C ALA A 111 18.20 11.26 -7.59
N LYS A 112 18.27 11.80 -8.81
CA LYS A 112 19.33 12.73 -9.23
C LYS A 112 19.26 14.05 -8.46
N ALA A 113 18.06 14.61 -8.26
CA ALA A 113 17.87 15.86 -7.53
C ALA A 113 18.26 15.74 -6.05
N HIS A 114 18.06 14.56 -5.46
CA HIS A 114 18.26 14.30 -4.03
C HIS A 114 19.54 13.50 -3.69
N GLY A 115 20.40 13.22 -4.69
CA GLY A 115 21.65 12.47 -4.49
C GLY A 115 21.45 11.01 -4.04
N ILE A 116 20.31 10.41 -4.40
CA ILE A 116 19.92 9.05 -4.02
C ILE A 116 20.36 8.04 -5.08
N ALA A 117 20.78 6.85 -4.62
CA ALA A 117 20.99 5.70 -5.49
C ALA A 117 20.09 4.54 -5.05
N TYR A 118 19.15 4.13 -5.91
CA TYR A 118 18.37 2.92 -5.68
C TYR A 118 19.27 1.68 -5.84
N ARG A 119 19.35 0.84 -4.81
CA ARG A 119 20.21 -0.35 -4.78
C ARG A 119 19.46 -1.58 -4.30
N GLY A 120 19.77 -2.71 -4.92
CA GLY A 120 19.19 -4.02 -4.57
C GLY A 120 17.84 -4.28 -5.24
N ARG A 121 17.24 -5.42 -4.88
CA ARG A 121 15.92 -5.82 -5.36
C ARG A 121 14.83 -4.97 -4.73
N LYS A 122 13.74 -4.76 -5.47
CA LYS A 122 12.54 -4.05 -5.02
C LYS A 122 12.92 -2.66 -4.48
N ALA A 123 13.76 -1.90 -5.19
CA ALA A 123 14.36 -0.67 -4.68
C ALA A 123 13.61 0.61 -5.10
N PHE A 124 12.85 0.55 -6.19
CA PHE A 124 12.20 1.71 -6.79
C PHE A 124 10.78 1.86 -6.24
N PRO A 125 10.39 3.01 -5.67
CA PRO A 125 8.99 3.24 -5.31
C PRO A 125 8.14 3.36 -6.58
N GLN A 126 6.97 2.72 -6.57
CA GLN A 126 5.94 2.82 -7.60
C GLN A 126 4.62 3.25 -6.97
N PHE A 127 3.90 4.15 -7.63
CA PHE A 127 2.64 4.70 -7.15
C PHE A 127 1.52 4.41 -8.15
N LYS A 128 0.50 3.69 -7.71
CA LYS A 128 -0.62 3.26 -8.57
C LYS A 128 -1.96 3.59 -7.94
N ARG A 129 -2.93 3.90 -8.81
CA ARG A 129 -4.36 3.96 -8.48
C ARG A 129 -5.06 2.76 -9.12
N TYR A 130 -5.73 1.97 -8.30
CA TYR A 130 -6.51 0.80 -8.70
C TYR A 130 -7.98 1.16 -8.68
N ARG A 131 -8.64 1.26 -9.83
CA ARG A 131 -10.08 1.51 -9.91
C ARG A 131 -10.80 0.23 -10.34
N PRO A 132 -11.99 -0.07 -9.80
CA PRO A 132 -12.74 -1.25 -10.18
C PRO A 132 -12.96 -1.33 -11.69
N ALA A 133 -12.75 -2.53 -12.25
CA ALA A 133 -12.86 -2.84 -13.67
C ALA A 133 -11.96 -2.00 -14.59
N ARG A 134 -10.83 -1.49 -14.07
CA ARG A 134 -9.83 -0.75 -14.86
C ARG A 134 -8.43 -1.26 -14.61
N TYR A 135 -7.58 -1.12 -15.62
CA TYR A 135 -6.15 -1.40 -15.45
C TYR A 135 -5.51 -0.44 -14.44
N PRO A 136 -4.64 -0.91 -13.53
CA PRO A 136 -3.96 -0.04 -12.57
C PRO A 136 -3.18 1.07 -13.28
N TRP A 137 -3.44 2.32 -12.91
CA TRP A 137 -2.89 3.48 -13.61
C TRP A 137 -1.99 4.31 -12.71
N PHE A 138 -1.25 5.24 -13.31
CA PHE A 138 -0.40 6.17 -12.58
C PHE A 138 -1.22 6.97 -11.56
N LEU A 139 -0.64 7.19 -10.38
CA LEU A 139 -1.16 8.15 -9.41
C LEU A 139 -0.91 9.57 -9.94
N ARG A 140 -2.00 10.30 -10.23
CA ARG A 140 -1.98 11.63 -10.85
C ARG A 140 -3.00 12.61 -10.26
N ASP A 141 -3.93 12.11 -9.46
CA ASP A 141 -4.92 12.94 -8.79
C ASP A 141 -4.33 13.43 -7.46
N GLU A 142 -4.45 14.73 -7.18
CA GLU A 142 -3.85 15.36 -6.01
C GLU A 142 -4.42 14.82 -4.68
N THR A 143 -5.71 14.45 -4.69
CA THR A 143 -6.37 13.87 -3.51
C THR A 143 -5.87 12.45 -3.27
N ASP A 144 -5.79 11.64 -4.32
CA ASP A 144 -5.23 10.28 -4.27
C ASP A 144 -3.75 10.32 -3.77
N GLU A 145 -2.95 11.29 -4.24
CA GLU A 145 -1.56 11.49 -3.77
C GLU A 145 -1.49 11.92 -2.30
N GLN A 146 -2.35 12.85 -1.88
CA GLN A 146 -2.42 13.31 -0.50
C GLN A 146 -2.83 12.17 0.46
N PHE A 147 -3.82 11.37 0.08
CA PHE A 147 -4.24 10.21 0.87
C PHE A 147 -3.14 9.15 0.98
N LEU A 148 -2.42 8.87 -0.11
CA LEU A 148 -1.30 7.92 -0.04
C LEU A 148 -0.17 8.46 0.86
N TYR A 149 0.10 9.76 0.84
CA TYR A 149 1.05 10.40 1.77
C TYR A 149 0.60 10.24 3.23
N GLU A 150 -0.67 10.48 3.54
CA GLU A 150 -1.22 10.30 4.89
C GLU A 150 -1.14 8.84 5.34
N ALA A 151 -1.41 7.88 4.44
CA ALA A 151 -1.26 6.45 4.72
C ALA A 151 0.18 6.05 5.03
N LEU A 152 1.15 6.53 4.25
CA LEU A 152 2.56 6.28 4.51
C LEU A 152 3.01 6.93 5.83
N SER A 153 2.48 8.12 6.17
CA SER A 153 2.72 8.79 7.46
C SER A 153 2.20 7.96 8.63
N ALA A 154 0.95 7.50 8.54
CA ALA A 154 0.35 6.63 9.55
C ALA A 154 1.12 5.31 9.69
N ALA A 155 1.63 4.74 8.58
CA ALA A 155 2.44 3.54 8.62
C ALA A 155 3.78 3.74 9.35
N LEU A 156 4.42 4.91 9.22
CA LEU A 156 5.62 5.26 9.99
C LEU A 156 5.31 5.29 11.49
N GLU A 157 4.21 5.92 11.89
CA GLU A 157 3.78 5.98 13.28
C GLU A 157 3.44 4.58 13.83
N VAL A 158 2.74 3.75 13.06
CA VAL A 158 2.47 2.35 13.44
C VAL A 158 3.78 1.58 13.64
N ALA A 159 4.77 1.76 12.76
CA ALA A 159 6.06 1.10 12.89
C ALA A 159 6.80 1.49 14.19
N GLU A 160 6.76 2.78 14.54
CA GLU A 160 7.32 3.29 15.79
C GLU A 160 6.59 2.72 17.01
N ARG A 161 5.27 2.85 17.06
CA ARG A 161 4.43 2.39 18.18
C ARG A 161 4.55 0.88 18.40
N LEU A 162 4.66 0.10 17.33
CA LEU A 162 4.88 -1.34 17.46
C LEU A 162 6.20 -1.64 18.17
N GLY A 163 7.22 -0.79 18.03
CA GLY A 163 8.51 -0.91 18.71
C GLY A 163 8.42 -0.76 20.23
N THR A 164 7.41 -0.04 20.74
CA THR A 164 7.25 0.29 22.16
C THR A 164 6.11 -0.46 22.85
N THR A 165 5.00 -0.70 22.14
CA THR A 165 3.72 -1.10 22.74
C THR A 165 3.34 -2.56 22.42
N GLY A 166 3.94 -3.18 21.41
CA GLY A 166 3.63 -4.54 20.95
C GLY A 166 2.30 -4.63 20.17
N LYS A 167 2.15 -5.69 19.37
CA LYS A 167 1.03 -5.85 18.41
C LYS A 167 -0.37 -5.81 19.04
N SER A 168 -0.60 -6.65 20.05
CA SER A 168 -1.92 -6.86 20.65
C SER A 168 -2.47 -5.60 21.32
N LYS A 169 -1.60 -4.83 22.00
CA LYS A 169 -1.98 -3.57 22.65
C LYS A 169 -2.34 -2.46 21.65
N LEU A 170 -1.84 -2.53 20.42
CA LEU A 170 -2.24 -1.64 19.33
C LEU A 170 -3.48 -2.14 18.57
N GLY A 171 -4.10 -3.22 19.03
CA GLY A 171 -5.30 -3.80 18.43
C GLY A 171 -5.03 -4.74 17.25
N PHE A 172 -3.77 -5.02 16.92
CA PHE A 172 -3.46 -6.05 15.92
C PHE A 172 -3.73 -7.44 16.48
N SER A 173 -4.40 -8.25 15.68
CA SER A 173 -4.65 -9.66 15.94
C SER A 173 -4.30 -10.48 14.71
N ASP A 174 -4.01 -11.77 14.89
CA ASP A 174 -3.74 -12.71 13.80
C ASP A 174 -5.06 -13.34 13.26
N GLY A 175 -5.02 -13.94 12.07
CA GLY A 175 -6.17 -14.64 11.46
C GLY A 175 -6.86 -13.91 10.29
N ALA A 176 -7.92 -14.53 9.75
CA ALA A 176 -8.56 -14.08 8.51
C ALA A 176 -9.27 -12.72 8.67
N PRO A 177 -8.98 -11.72 7.82
CA PRO A 177 -9.47 -10.36 7.98
C PRO A 177 -10.99 -10.25 7.76
N TYR A 178 -11.59 -11.14 6.96
CA TYR A 178 -13.02 -11.17 6.68
C TYR A 178 -13.89 -11.77 7.80
N ARG A 179 -13.29 -12.42 8.81
CA ARG A 179 -14.02 -12.91 10.00
C ARG A 179 -14.09 -11.86 11.11
N ARG A 180 -13.47 -10.70 10.94
CA ARG A 180 -13.36 -9.65 11.96
C ARG A 180 -14.49 -8.65 11.80
N LYS A 181 -15.15 -8.30 12.91
CA LYS A 181 -15.96 -7.07 12.97
C LYS A 181 -14.99 -5.90 12.97
N VAL A 182 -15.08 -5.05 11.95
CA VAL A 182 -14.42 -3.74 11.98
C VAL A 182 -15.25 -2.87 12.94
N PRO A 183 -14.65 -2.31 14.00
CA PRO A 183 -15.35 -1.44 14.94
C PRO A 183 -16.05 -0.27 14.26
#